data_AF-A0A1Q7C6E3-F1
#
_entry.id   AF-A0A1Q7C6E3-F1
#
_cell.length_a   1.000
_cell.length_b   1.000
_cell.length_c   1.000
_cell.angle_alpha   90.00
_cell.angle_beta   90.00
_cell.angle_gamma   90.00
#
_symmetry.space_group_name_H-M   'P 1'
#
loop_
_entity.id
_entity.type
_entity.pdbx_description
1 polymer ?
#
loop_
_entity_poly.entity_id
_entity_poly.type
_entity_poly.pdbx_seq_one_letter_code
_entity_poly.pdbx_strand_id
1 'polypeptide(L)'
;MGSAKLKKTNTAEKFPPFLRQHGRALLALLVLVLLVHDIFGTHGFLAMRRKQLEIKKVTTDLDQLNKENLQLEQEVRELKTDPRKIEKIARDELGLAKPGEVIIKIPRAQQLLPDSSVKP
;
A
#
# COMPACT_ATOMS: atom_id res chain seq x y z
N MET A 1 -1.56 76.05 -56.11
CA MET A 1 -2.44 75.39 -55.13
C MET A 1 -2.23 73.89 -55.26
N GLY A 2 -1.92 73.06 -54.28
CA GLY A 2 -1.47 73.20 -52.90
C GLY A 2 -0.84 71.86 -52.54
N SER A 3 0.35 71.88 -51.93
CA SER A 3 1.08 70.66 -51.57
C SER A 3 0.44 69.99 -50.36
N ALA A 4 -0.14 68.81 -50.54
CA ALA A 4 -0.68 67.98 -49.47
C ALA A 4 0.47 67.38 -48.64
N LYS A 5 0.73 67.96 -47.46
CA LYS A 5 1.59 67.33 -46.45
C LYS A 5 0.80 66.23 -45.74
N LEU A 6 1.19 64.98 -45.99
CA LEU A 6 0.76 63.82 -45.23
C LEU A 6 1.32 63.91 -43.81
N LYS A 7 0.43 64.12 -42.83
CA LYS A 7 0.73 64.13 -41.41
C LYS A 7 0.98 62.70 -40.95
N LYS A 8 2.24 62.32 -40.76
CA LYS A 8 2.62 61.05 -40.12
C LYS A 8 2.07 61.04 -38.69
N THR A 9 1.03 60.25 -38.45
CA THR A 9 0.57 59.90 -37.11
C THR A 9 1.56 58.89 -36.54
N ASN A 10 2.53 59.39 -35.77
CA ASN A 10 3.29 58.54 -34.85
C ASN A 10 2.31 58.07 -33.78
N THR A 11 1.72 56.89 -34.00
CA THR A 11 1.01 56.13 -32.96
C THR A 11 2.08 55.52 -32.06
N ALA A 12 2.70 56.35 -31.23
CA ALA A 12 3.37 55.86 -30.04
C ALA A 12 2.24 55.49 -29.06
N GLU A 13 1.88 54.22 -29.05
CA GLU A 13 1.04 53.56 -28.04
C GLU A 13 1.49 54.04 -26.66
N LYS A 14 0.74 55.00 -26.10
CA LYS A 14 0.99 55.56 -24.78
C LYS A 14 0.60 54.49 -23.76
N PHE A 15 1.55 53.61 -23.40
CA PHE A 15 1.37 52.75 -22.25
C PHE A 15 1.07 53.64 -21.04
N PRO A 16 -0.08 53.48 -20.40
CA PRO A 16 -0.54 54.44 -19.43
C PRO A 16 0.31 54.36 -18.14
N PRO A 17 0.62 55.49 -17.49
CA PRO A 17 1.55 55.56 -16.37
C PRO A 17 1.10 54.75 -15.14
N PHE A 18 -0.17 54.36 -15.06
CA PHE A 18 -0.71 53.50 -14.00
C PHE A 18 -0.06 52.11 -13.97
N LEU A 19 0.43 51.62 -15.12
CA LEU A 19 1.02 50.29 -15.23
C LEU A 19 2.38 50.18 -14.54
N ARG A 20 3.10 51.30 -14.39
CA ARG A 20 4.40 51.34 -13.69
C ARG A 20 4.24 51.43 -12.18
N GLN A 21 3.27 52.21 -11.71
CA GLN A 21 3.05 52.43 -10.28
C GLN A 21 2.33 51.23 -9.64
N HIS A 22 1.37 50.62 -10.35
CA HIS A 22 0.66 49.43 -9.88
C HIS A 22 1.22 48.11 -10.43
N GLY A 23 2.23 48.16 -11.30
CA GLY A 23 2.83 46.98 -11.92
C GLY A 23 3.37 45.97 -10.90
N ARG A 24 4.03 46.44 -9.83
CA ARG A 24 4.53 45.59 -8.75
C ARG A 24 3.40 44.90 -7.99
N ALA A 25 2.29 45.60 -7.73
CA ALA A 25 1.14 45.06 -7.04
C ALA A 25 0.38 44.04 -7.90
N LEU A 26 0.23 44.31 -9.20
CA LEU A 26 -0.33 43.36 -10.15
C LEU A 26 0.53 42.10 -10.31
N LEU A 27 1.85 42.25 -10.33
CA LEU A 27 2.79 41.11 -10.35
C LEU A 27 2.68 40.28 -9.07
N ALA A 28 2.64 40.94 -7.91
CA ALA A 28 2.48 40.26 -6.63
C ALA A 28 1.13 39.52 -6.54
N LEU A 29 0.05 40.14 -7.00
CA LEU A 29 -1.28 39.52 -7.08
C LEU A 29 -1.26 38.31 -8.02
N LEU A 30 -0.64 38.43 -9.19
CA LEU A 30 -0.54 37.34 -10.16
C LEU A 30 0.25 36.16 -9.58
N VAL A 31 1.40 36.42 -8.93
CA VAL A 31 2.19 35.39 -8.25
C VAL A 31 1.38 34.74 -7.12
N LEU A 32 0.65 35.52 -6.32
CA LEU A 32 -0.21 35.00 -5.26
C LEU A 32 -1.29 34.07 -5.82
N VAL A 33 -1.97 34.47 -6.90
CA VAL A 33 -3.00 33.67 -7.56
C VAL A 33 -2.41 32.37 -8.12
N LEU A 34 -1.23 32.42 -8.73
CA LEU A 34 -0.53 31.23 -9.19
C LEU A 34 -0.17 30.28 -8.04
N LEU A 35 0.34 30.80 -6.92
CA LEU A 35 0.66 29.99 -5.75
C LEU A 35 -0.59 29.35 -5.14
N VAL A 36 -1.69 30.09 -5.02
CA VAL A 36 -2.97 29.55 -4.54
C VAL A 36 -3.49 28.51 -5.52
N HIS A 37 -3.43 28.74 -6.83
CA HIS A 37 -3.84 27.77 -7.83
C HIS A 37 -2.97 26.51 -7.83
N ASP A 38 -1.66 26.63 -7.61
CA ASP A 38 -0.75 25.50 -7.53
C ASP A 38 -1.00 24.65 -6.27
N ILE A 39 -1.37 25.31 -5.16
CA ILE A 39 -1.69 24.65 -3.88
C ILE A 39 -3.12 24.04 -3.89
N PHE A 40 -4.11 24.76 -4.41
CA PHE A 40 -5.54 24.41 -4.39
C PHE A 40 -6.05 23.79 -5.70
N GLY A 41 -5.24 23.75 -6.76
CA GLY A 41 -5.59 23.15 -8.03
C GLY A 41 -5.82 21.65 -7.90
N THR A 42 -6.56 21.07 -8.85
CA THR A 42 -6.96 19.64 -8.89
C THR A 42 -5.79 18.63 -8.83
N HIS A 43 -4.55 19.11 -8.97
CA HIS A 43 -3.29 18.35 -8.89
C HIS A 43 -2.33 18.89 -7.81
N GLY A 44 -2.81 19.72 -6.89
CA GLY A 44 -1.97 20.39 -5.90
C GLY A 44 -1.22 19.41 -4.99
N PHE A 45 -0.08 19.88 -4.44
CA PHE A 45 0.84 19.09 -3.60
C PHE A 45 0.15 18.24 -2.52
N LEU A 46 -0.98 18.72 -1.99
CA LEU A 46 -1.77 18.03 -0.98
C LEU A 46 -2.46 16.75 -1.51
N ALA A 47 -2.95 16.77 -2.75
CA ALA A 47 -3.56 15.60 -3.39
C ALA A 47 -2.49 14.53 -3.70
N MET A 48 -1.29 14.96 -4.11
CA MET A 48 -0.16 14.06 -4.33
C MET A 48 0.26 13.36 -3.03
N ARG A 49 0.28 14.07 -1.90
CA ARG A 49 0.59 13.48 -0.59
C ARG A 49 -0.41 12.41 -0.17
N ARG A 50 -1.71 12.63 -0.39
CA ARG A 50 -2.74 11.63 -0.09
C ARG A 50 -2.58 10.38 -0.95
N LYS A 51 -2.37 10.56 -2.26
CA LYS A 51 -2.12 9.43 -3.19
C LYS A 51 -0.85 8.65 -2.83
N GLN A 52 0.22 9.32 -2.41
CA GLN A 52 1.43 8.62 -1.98
C GLN A 52 1.24 7.81 -0.70
N LEU A 53 0.42 8.29 0.25
CA LEU A 53 0.08 7.53 1.46
C LEU A 53 -0.76 6.29 1.13
N GLU A 54 -1.73 6.43 0.21
CA GLU A 54 -2.55 5.32 -0.25
C GLU A 54 -1.72 4.27 -0.98
N ILE A 55 -0.82 4.69 -1.88
CA ILE A 55 0.14 3.80 -2.54
C ILE A 55 0.99 3.07 -1.51
N LYS A 56 1.57 3.79 -0.53
CA LYS A 56 2.39 3.16 0.52
C LYS A 56 1.61 2.13 1.34
N LYS A 57 0.35 2.41 1.66
CA LYS A 57 -0.49 1.48 2.41
C LYS A 57 -0.72 0.21 1.60
N VAL A 58 -1.20 0.35 0.36
CA VAL A 58 -1.49 -0.78 -0.53
C VAL A 58 -0.23 -1.61 -0.82
N THR A 59 0.94 -0.98 -1.01
CA THR A 59 2.18 -1.73 -1.21
C THR A 59 2.60 -2.51 0.03
N THR A 60 2.37 -1.95 1.23
CA THR A 60 2.69 -2.64 2.49
C THR A 60 1.79 -3.85 2.68
N ASP A 61 0.49 -3.69 2.40
CA ASP A 61 -0.49 -4.77 2.50
C ASP A 61 -0.16 -5.89 1.49
N LEU A 62 0.24 -5.55 0.26
CA LEU A 62 0.69 -6.51 -0.74
C LEU A 62 1.94 -7.28 -0.31
N ASP A 63 2.94 -6.60 0.25
CA ASP A 63 4.16 -7.25 0.74
C ASP A 63 3.87 -8.21 1.89
N GLN A 64 2.97 -7.83 2.79
CA GLN A 64 2.54 -8.70 3.88
C GLN A 64 1.81 -9.94 3.34
N LEU A 65 0.85 -9.75 2.44
CA LEU A 65 0.07 -10.85 1.87
C LEU A 65 0.93 -11.81 1.04
N ASN A 66 1.94 -11.29 0.33
CA ASN A 66 2.91 -12.13 -0.39
C ASN A 66 3.76 -12.97 0.56
N LYS A 67 4.20 -12.40 1.69
CA LYS A 67 4.94 -13.17 2.71
C LYS A 67 4.08 -14.27 3.32
N GLU A 68 2.83 -13.97 3.64
CA GLU A 68 1.88 -14.95 4.17
C GLU A 68 1.62 -16.07 3.16
N ASN A 69 1.39 -15.75 1.89
CA ASN A 69 1.27 -16.75 0.83
C ASN A 69 2.50 -17.64 0.71
N LEU A 70 3.71 -17.06 0.72
CA LEU A 70 4.95 -17.85 0.64
C LEU A 70 5.10 -18.82 1.82
N GLN A 71 4.73 -18.39 3.03
CA GLN A 71 4.76 -19.24 4.22
C GLN A 71 3.74 -20.38 4.12
N LEU A 72 2.50 -20.07 3.75
CA LEU A 72 1.45 -21.07 3.58
C LEU A 72 1.79 -22.08 2.49
N GLU A 73 2.37 -21.63 1.38
CA GLU A 73 2.82 -22.55 0.33
C GLU A 73 3.96 -23.46 0.81
N GLN A 74 4.88 -22.96 1.64
CA GLN A 74 5.91 -23.78 2.25
C GLN A 74 5.30 -24.83 3.18
N GLU A 75 4.35 -24.43 4.02
CA GLU A 75 3.63 -25.34 4.91
C GLU A 75 2.88 -26.42 4.13
N VAL A 76 2.15 -26.04 3.07
CA VAL A 76 1.49 -26.99 2.17
C VAL A 76 2.49 -27.90 1.49
N ARG A 77 3.64 -27.39 1.05
CA ARG A 77 4.71 -28.22 0.48
C ARG A 77 5.21 -29.22 1.49
N GLU A 78 5.56 -28.80 2.72
CA GLU A 78 6.03 -29.69 3.79
C GLU A 78 5.01 -30.75 4.17
N LEU A 79 3.73 -30.38 4.28
CA LEU A 79 2.65 -31.31 4.54
C LEU A 79 2.53 -32.34 3.40
N LYS A 80 2.67 -31.91 2.14
CA LYS A 80 2.59 -32.80 0.97
C LYS A 80 3.83 -33.67 0.77
N THR A 81 5.03 -33.18 1.08
CA THR A 81 6.28 -33.92 0.86
C THR A 81 6.65 -34.86 2.00
N ASP A 82 6.17 -34.63 3.22
CA ASP A 82 6.36 -35.56 4.35
C ASP A 82 5.06 -36.23 4.79
N PRO A 83 4.76 -37.45 4.27
CA PRO A 83 3.59 -38.23 4.67
C PRO A 83 3.50 -38.48 6.18
N ARG A 84 4.63 -38.42 6.91
CA ARG A 84 4.67 -38.65 8.36
C ARG A 84 4.05 -37.51 9.14
N LYS A 85 4.14 -36.25 8.66
CA LYS A 85 3.47 -35.10 9.30
C LYS A 85 1.96 -35.23 9.20
N ILE A 86 1.44 -35.58 8.03
CA ILE A 86 0.01 -35.84 7.83
C ILE A 86 -0.45 -37.03 8.67
N GLU A 87 0.31 -38.13 8.68
CA GLU A 87 -0.02 -39.31 9.47
C GLU A 87 -0.05 -39.01 10.97
N LYS A 88 0.88 -38.18 11.47
CA LYS A 88 0.89 -37.74 12.86
C LYS A 88 -0.36 -36.95 13.22
N ILE A 89 -0.74 -35.94 12.43
CA ILE A 89 -1.97 -35.15 12.66
C ILE A 89 -3.21 -36.04 12.58
N ALA A 90 -3.26 -36.92 11.58
CA ALA A 90 -4.37 -37.87 11.41
C ALA A 90 -4.52 -38.79 12.63
N ARG A 91 -3.43 -39.32 13.18
CA ARG A 91 -3.44 -40.20 14.36
C ARG A 91 -3.71 -39.44 15.66
N ASP A 92 -3.02 -38.32 15.88
CA ASP A 92 -3.01 -37.61 17.17
C ASP A 92 -4.25 -36.71 17.36
N GLU A 93 -4.62 -35.94 16.33
CA GLU A 93 -5.69 -34.93 16.45
C GLU A 93 -7.03 -35.46 15.96
N LEU A 94 -7.02 -36.22 14.87
CA LEU A 94 -8.25 -36.71 14.24
C LEU A 94 -8.60 -38.15 14.64
N GLY A 95 -7.68 -38.86 15.31
CA GLY A 95 -7.88 -40.26 15.73
C GLY A 95 -8.15 -41.21 14.55
N LEU A 96 -7.64 -40.90 13.37
CA LEU A 96 -7.79 -41.68 12.14
C LEU A 96 -6.68 -42.75 12.05
N ALA A 97 -7.02 -43.89 11.46
CA ALA A 97 -6.11 -45.01 11.20
C ALA A 97 -6.30 -45.53 9.77
N LYS A 98 -5.28 -46.18 9.20
CA LYS A 98 -5.38 -46.74 7.83
C LYS A 98 -6.35 -47.94 7.81
N PRO A 99 -6.96 -48.25 6.64
CA PRO A 99 -7.79 -49.45 6.52
C PRO A 99 -7.04 -50.71 6.98
N GLY A 100 -7.59 -51.42 7.97
CA GLY A 100 -6.96 -52.60 8.58
C GLY A 100 -6.20 -52.34 9.89
N GLU A 101 -6.05 -51.10 10.33
CA GLU A 101 -5.49 -50.75 11.65
C GLU A 101 -6.58 -50.61 12.72
N VAL A 102 -6.26 -50.90 13.98
CA VAL A 102 -7.20 -50.80 15.12
C VAL A 102 -6.74 -49.68 16.07
N ILE A 103 -7.65 -48.76 16.41
CA ILE A 103 -7.37 -47.65 17.33
C ILE A 103 -7.53 -48.15 18.77
N ILE A 104 -6.44 -48.13 19.55
CA ILE A 104 -6.44 -48.50 20.97
C ILE A 104 -6.46 -47.23 21.82
N LYS A 105 -7.54 -46.99 22.56
CA LYS A 105 -7.63 -45.91 23.55
C LYS A 105 -7.39 -46.47 24.94
N ILE A 106 -6.31 -46.04 25.59
CA ILE A 106 -5.97 -46.48 26.95
C ILE A 106 -6.80 -45.65 27.94
N PRO A 107 -7.67 -46.26 28.78
CA PRO A 107 -8.40 -45.54 29.80
C PRO A 107 -7.43 -44.92 30.82
N ARG A 108 -7.69 -43.69 31.24
CA ARG A 108 -6.81 -42.93 32.17
C ARG A 108 -6.54 -43.66 33.48
N ALA A 109 -7.46 -44.54 33.90
CA ALA A 109 -7.31 -45.37 35.10
C ALA A 109 -6.17 -46.40 34.99
N GLN A 110 -5.83 -46.88 33.78
CA GLN A 110 -4.68 -47.79 33.57
C GLN A 110 -3.33 -47.05 33.44
N GLN A 111 -3.33 -45.77 33.07
CA GLN A 111 -2.08 -45.00 32.88
C GLN A 111 -1.38 -44.65 34.20
N LEU A 112 -2.12 -44.67 35.31
CA LEU A 112 -1.63 -44.30 36.65
C LEU A 112 -1.13 -45.49 37.47
N LEU A 113 -1.06 -46.70 36.90
CA LEU A 113 -0.42 -47.84 37.53
C LEU A 113 1.03 -47.87 37.04
N PRO A 114 2.02 -47.37 37.82
CA PRO A 114 3.41 -47.62 37.52
C PRO A 114 3.59 -49.13 37.59
N ASP A 115 4.21 -49.69 36.56
CA ASP A 115 4.53 -51.11 36.51
C ASP A 115 5.39 -51.47 37.73
N SER A 116 4.74 -52.04 38.76
CA SER A 116 5.37 -52.45 40.01
C SER A 116 6.17 -53.74 39.87
N SER A 117 6.37 -54.23 38.65
CA SER A 117 7.16 -55.43 38.33
C SER A 117 8.65 -55.16 38.05
N VAL A 118 9.11 -53.91 38.10
CA VAL A 118 10.55 -53.60 38.05
C VAL A 118 11.10 -53.45 39.47
N LYS A 119 11.40 -54.57 40.12
CA LYS A 119 12.39 -54.65 41.20
C LYS A 119 13.34 -55.82 40.89
N PRO A 120 14.67 -55.63 40.99
CA PRO A 120 15.64 -56.66 40.62
C PRO A 120 15.50 -57.95 41.41
#